data_AF-A0A0Q4MF97-F1
#
_entry.id   AF-A0A0Q4MF97-F1
#
_cell.length_a   1.000
_cell.length_b   1.000
_cell.length_c   1.000
_cell.angle_alpha   90.00
_cell.angle_beta   90.00
_cell.angle_gamma   90.00
#
_symmetry.space_group_name_H-M   'P 1'
#
loop_
_entity.id
_entity.type
_entity.pdbx_description
1 polymer ?
#
loop_
_entity_poly.entity_id
_entity_poly.type
_entity_poly.pdbx_seq_one_letter_code
_entity_poly.pdbx_strand_id
1 'polypeptide(L)'
;MAFAYDEKIDDLFIKSETSKDVFKVNRSEVRLLAEKCHAYLKAAELSGGNKHAAELDVNDATVDLLTKIMTSEYASMADDLNAVLLEEKQALLRHDFDLLDKKKLEEMNEPSAKSDIQRALPWLIAVVALLIFAGLFKS
;
A
#
# COMPACT_ATOMS: atom_id res chain seq x y z
N MET A 1 -5.41 14.48 14.78
CA MET A 1 -5.60 13.26 15.59
C MET A 1 -4.22 12.64 15.63
N ALA A 2 -3.55 12.59 16.78
CA ALA A 2 -2.19 12.05 16.85
C ALA A 2 -2.25 10.52 16.76
N PHE A 3 -1.29 9.91 16.05
CA PHE A 3 -1.16 8.45 15.99
C PHE A 3 -0.57 7.93 17.31
N ALA A 4 -1.05 6.79 17.80
CA ALA A 4 -0.55 6.15 19.01
C ALA A 4 -0.71 4.62 18.91
N TYR A 5 0.18 3.90 19.59
CA TYR A 5 0.06 2.46 19.82
C TYR A 5 -0.62 2.22 21.18
N ASP A 6 -1.69 1.43 21.16
CA ASP A 6 -2.51 1.09 22.34
C ASP A 6 -2.23 -0.34 22.86
N GLU A 7 -1.32 -1.05 22.21
CA GLU A 7 -0.99 -2.45 22.48
C GLU A 7 -0.27 -2.61 23.81
N LYS A 8 -0.56 -3.71 24.51
CA LYS A 8 0.21 -4.09 25.70
C LYS A 8 1.55 -4.64 25.25
N ILE A 9 2.60 -4.25 25.97
CA ILE A 9 3.97 -4.67 25.68
C ILE A 9 4.07 -6.20 25.64
N ASP A 10 3.43 -6.89 26.59
CA ASP A 10 3.46 -8.35 26.73
C ASP A 10 2.95 -9.08 25.47
N ASP A 11 1.98 -8.50 24.76
CA ASP A 11 1.40 -9.12 23.56
C ASP A 11 2.39 -9.12 22.38
N LEU A 12 3.37 -8.20 22.40
CA LEU A 12 4.39 -8.06 21.38
C LEU A 12 5.50 -9.12 21.47
N PHE A 13 5.49 -9.95 22.51
CA PHE A 13 6.50 -10.98 22.74
C PHE A 13 5.85 -12.33 23.03
N ILE A 14 6.42 -13.38 22.46
CA ILE A 14 6.00 -14.77 22.69
C ILE A 14 7.15 -15.58 23.24
N LYS A 15 6.83 -16.58 24.04
CA LYS A 15 7.83 -17.54 24.53
C LYS A 15 8.29 -18.44 23.39
N SER A 16 9.60 -18.56 23.20
CA SER A 16 10.19 -19.44 22.19
C SER A 16 9.84 -20.90 22.49
N GLU A 17 9.27 -21.60 21.52
CA GLU A 17 9.00 -23.04 21.61
C GLU A 17 10.30 -23.86 21.73
N THR A 18 11.40 -23.32 21.22
CA THR A 18 12.69 -24.01 21.08
C THR A 18 13.56 -23.93 22.33
N SER A 19 13.28 -22.98 23.23
CA SER A 19 14.16 -22.66 24.35
C SER A 19 13.35 -22.13 25.52
N LYS A 20 13.43 -22.84 26.65
CA LYS A 20 12.46 -22.75 27.74
C LYS A 20 12.42 -21.42 28.49
N ASP A 21 13.31 -20.47 28.21
CA ASP A 21 13.38 -19.15 28.84
C ASP A 21 13.81 -18.04 27.86
N VAL A 22 13.56 -18.22 26.56
CA VAL A 22 13.86 -17.19 25.56
C VAL A 22 12.57 -16.61 25.02
N PHE A 23 12.43 -15.29 25.07
CA PHE A 23 11.35 -14.58 24.40
C PHE A 23 11.74 -14.23 22.96
N LYS A 24 10.75 -14.14 22.09
CA LYS A 24 10.89 -13.73 20.69
C LYS A 24 9.82 -12.69 20.38
N VAL A 25 10.12 -11.82 19.42
CA VAL A 25 9.14 -10.87 18.90
C VAL A 25 7.96 -11.61 18.28
N ASN A 26 6.76 -11.23 18.68
CA ASN A 26 5.52 -11.74 18.12
C ASN A 26 5.25 -11.07 16.77
N ARG A 27 5.75 -11.67 15.69
CA ARG A 27 5.69 -11.09 14.35
C ARG A 27 4.27 -10.83 13.85
N SER A 28 3.26 -11.59 14.30
CA SER A 28 1.87 -11.32 13.90
C SER A 28 1.32 -10.04 14.53
N GLU A 29 1.60 -9.80 15.80
CA GLU A 29 1.18 -8.56 16.47
C GLU A 29 1.93 -7.35 15.92
N VAL A 30 3.25 -7.49 15.68
CA VAL A 30 4.04 -6.43 15.05
C VAL A 30 3.56 -6.12 13.63
N ARG A 31 3.05 -7.11 12.88
CA ARG A 31 2.40 -6.87 11.60
C ARG A 31 1.14 -6.02 11.74
N LEU A 32 0.31 -6.26 12.75
CA LEU A 32 -0.87 -5.43 13.02
C LEU A 32 -0.48 -3.98 13.34
N LEU A 33 0.61 -3.76 14.07
CA LEU A 33 1.17 -2.42 14.28
C LEU A 33 1.54 -1.75 12.96
N ALA A 34 2.27 -2.47 12.10
CA ALA A 34 2.69 -1.97 10.79
C ALA A 34 1.50 -1.64 9.88
N GLU A 35 0.45 -2.46 9.89
CA GLU A 35 -0.80 -2.23 9.17
C GLU A 35 -1.51 -0.97 9.65
N LYS A 36 -1.57 -0.73 10.96
CA LYS A 36 -2.13 0.51 11.53
C LYS A 36 -1.34 1.75 11.08
N CYS A 37 -0.02 1.70 11.13
CA CYS A 37 0.83 2.79 10.62
C CYS A 37 0.53 3.06 9.14
N HIS A 38 0.53 2.00 8.33
CA HIS A 38 0.30 2.10 6.90
C HIS A 38 -1.09 2.68 6.59
N ALA A 39 -2.13 2.22 7.27
CA ALA A 39 -3.49 2.72 7.12
C ALA A 39 -3.60 4.21 7.50
N TYR A 40 -2.96 4.64 8.59
CA TYR A 40 -2.94 6.04 9.01
C TYR A 40 -2.27 6.95 7.97
N LEU A 41 -1.10 6.56 7.47
CA LEU A 41 -0.38 7.31 6.43
C LEU A 41 -1.18 7.39 5.13
N LYS A 42 -1.80 6.28 4.71
CA LYS A 42 -2.63 6.22 3.52
C LYS A 42 -3.88 7.08 3.65
N ALA A 43 -4.51 7.10 4.82
CA ALA A 43 -5.65 7.97 5.09
C ALA A 43 -5.26 9.46 4.99
N ALA A 44 -4.10 9.83 5.57
CA ALA A 44 -3.59 11.20 5.48
C ALA A 44 -3.28 11.62 4.03
N GLU A 45 -2.71 10.71 3.24
CA GLU A 45 -2.43 10.95 1.82
C GLU A 45 -3.73 11.11 1.01
N LEU A 46 -4.71 10.21 1.20
CA LEU A 46 -6.00 10.24 0.51
C LEU A 46 -6.85 11.47 0.87
N SER A 47 -6.74 11.99 2.10
CA SER A 47 -7.44 13.20 2.51
C SER A 47 -6.79 14.50 2.00
N GLY A 48 -5.67 14.42 1.26
CA GLY A 48 -4.86 15.58 0.88
C GLY A 48 -4.17 16.25 2.08
N GLY A 49 -3.99 15.50 3.17
CA GLY A 49 -3.35 15.98 4.39
C GLY A 49 -1.83 16.06 4.25
N ASN A 50 -1.18 16.62 5.26
CA ASN A 50 0.28 16.68 5.30
C ASN A 50 0.85 15.29 5.65
N LYS A 51 1.24 14.54 4.62
CA LYS A 51 1.89 13.23 4.75
C LYS A 51 3.10 13.27 5.67
N HIS A 52 3.93 14.31 5.58
CA HIS A 52 5.12 14.43 6.40
C HIS A 52 4.78 14.59 7.89
N ALA A 53 3.72 15.35 8.21
CA ALA A 53 3.23 15.44 9.58
C ALA A 53 2.73 14.09 10.10
N ALA A 54 2.02 13.32 9.26
CA ALA A 54 1.56 11.99 9.62
C ALA A 54 2.72 10.99 9.82
N GLU A 55 3.80 11.10 9.04
CA GLU A 55 5.03 10.32 9.23
C GLU A 55 5.72 10.66 10.55
N LEU A 56 5.77 11.94 10.92
CA LEU A 56 6.28 12.37 12.21
C LEU A 56 5.46 11.79 13.37
N ASP A 57 4.12 11.85 13.31
CA ASP A 57 3.25 11.26 14.34
C ASP A 57 3.53 9.75 14.53
N VAL A 58 3.71 9.01 13.44
CA VAL A 58 4.03 7.57 13.49
C VAL A 58 5.41 7.32 14.11
N ASN A 59 6.39 8.16 13.79
CA ASN A 59 7.74 8.03 14.35
C ASN A 59 7.76 8.36 15.85
N ASP A 60 7.09 9.41 16.28
CA ASP A 60 6.97 9.79 17.69
C ASP A 60 6.30 8.66 18.48
N ALA A 61 5.20 8.10 17.98
CA ALA A 61 4.57 6.94 18.60
C ALA A 61 5.50 5.71 18.66
N THR A 62 6.37 5.54 17.66
CA THR A 62 7.34 4.43 17.61
C THR A 62 8.42 4.63 18.68
N VAL A 63 8.90 5.85 18.87
CA VAL A 63 9.83 6.20 19.96
C VAL A 63 9.17 5.93 21.32
N ASP A 64 7.91 6.32 21.49
CA ASP A 64 7.17 6.07 22.74
C ASP A 64 7.00 4.57 23.02
N LEU A 65 6.67 3.77 22.00
CA LEU A 65 6.58 2.32 22.12
C LEU A 65 7.92 1.68 22.51
N LEU A 66 8.99 2.07 21.84
CA LEU A 66 10.34 1.55 22.14
C LEU A 66 10.77 1.98 23.54
N THR A 67 10.45 3.20 23.97
CA THR A 67 10.72 3.68 25.33
C THR A 67 9.97 2.86 26.38
N LYS A 68 8.69 2.54 26.13
CA LYS A 68 7.89 1.65 26.98
C LYS A 68 8.53 0.26 27.07
N ILE A 69 8.99 -0.31 25.96
CA ILE A 69 9.68 -1.61 25.95
C ILE A 69 11.00 -1.54 26.73
N MET A 70 11.80 -0.50 26.52
CA MET A 70 13.10 -0.29 27.19
C MET A 70 12.99 -0.13 28.71
N THR A 71 11.81 0.25 29.21
CA THR A 71 11.52 0.36 30.65
C THR A 71 10.81 -0.86 31.23
N SER A 72 10.58 -1.90 30.41
CA SER A 72 9.94 -3.16 30.79
C SER A 72 10.94 -4.31 30.96
N GLU A 73 10.45 -5.50 31.30
CA GLU A 73 11.27 -6.72 31.36
C GLU A 73 11.83 -7.15 29.99
N TYR A 74 11.30 -6.59 28.90
CA TYR A 74 11.67 -6.91 27.52
C TYR A 74 12.67 -5.93 26.90
N ALA A 75 13.34 -5.10 27.71
CA ALA A 75 14.25 -4.07 27.24
C ALA A 75 15.32 -4.58 26.27
N SER A 76 15.83 -5.79 26.49
CA SER A 76 16.83 -6.41 25.60
C SER A 76 16.32 -6.77 24.20
N MET A 77 15.01 -6.73 23.97
CA MET A 77 14.36 -7.05 22.69
C MET A 77 13.85 -5.81 21.95
N ALA A 78 14.09 -4.60 22.46
CA ALA A 78 13.62 -3.38 21.80
C ALA A 78 14.17 -3.23 20.38
N ASP A 79 15.47 -3.53 20.18
CA ASP A 79 16.11 -3.48 18.87
C ASP A 79 15.55 -4.54 17.91
N ASP A 80 15.34 -5.76 18.40
CA ASP A 80 14.74 -6.84 17.63
C ASP A 80 13.33 -6.48 17.18
N LEU A 81 12.52 -5.90 18.08
CA LEU A 81 11.18 -5.46 17.75
C LEU A 81 11.19 -4.33 16.72
N ASN A 82 12.09 -3.35 16.87
CA ASN A 82 12.24 -2.27 15.91
C ASN A 82 12.62 -2.79 14.51
N ALA A 83 13.55 -3.75 14.44
CA ALA A 83 13.95 -4.39 13.19
C ALA A 83 12.76 -5.11 12.53
N VAL A 84 12.01 -5.91 13.29
CA VAL A 84 10.83 -6.62 12.77
C VAL A 84 9.74 -5.63 12.33
N LEU A 85 9.51 -4.56 13.08
CA LEU A 85 8.54 -3.53 12.71
C LEU A 85 8.93 -2.84 11.40
N LEU A 86 10.20 -2.53 11.20
CA LEU A 86 10.70 -1.97 9.95
C LEU A 86 10.54 -2.93 8.78
N GLU A 87 10.85 -4.21 8.96
CA GLU A 87 10.63 -5.25 7.95
C GLU A 87 9.17 -5.34 7.52
N GLU A 88 8.24 -5.38 8.47
CA GLU A 88 6.80 -5.47 8.18
C GLU A 88 6.27 -4.21 7.48
N LYS A 89 6.72 -3.02 7.91
CA LYS A 89 6.40 -1.75 7.21
C LYS A 89 6.90 -1.78 5.76
N GLN A 90 8.14 -2.23 5.53
CA GLN A 90 8.70 -2.35 4.18
C GLN A 90 7.96 -3.39 3.33
N ALA A 91 7.56 -4.52 3.93
CA ALA A 91 6.80 -5.56 3.23
C ALA A 91 5.44 -5.03 2.73
N LEU A 92 4.72 -4.27 3.57
CA LEU A 92 3.46 -3.62 3.19
C LEU A 92 3.64 -2.63 2.04
N LEU A 93 4.70 -1.80 2.09
CA LEU A 93 5.00 -0.84 1.02
C LEU A 93 5.32 -1.55 -0.30
N ARG A 94 6.14 -2.60 -0.27
CA ARG A 94 6.46 -3.39 -1.48
C ARG A 94 5.22 -4.04 -2.07
N HIS A 95 4.35 -4.60 -1.24
CA HIS A 95 3.09 -5.16 -1.69
C HIS A 95 2.20 -4.12 -2.39
N ASP A 96 2.13 -2.89 -1.86
CA ASP A 96 1.40 -1.80 -2.51
C ASP A 96 2.00 -1.40 -3.86
N PHE A 97 3.33 -1.39 -3.99
CA PHE A 97 4.00 -1.17 -5.28
C PHE A 97 3.70 -2.30 -6.28
N ASP A 98 3.78 -3.55 -5.86
CA ASP A 98 3.48 -4.70 -6.71
C ASP A 98 2.03 -4.66 -7.22
N LEU A 99 1.07 -4.23 -6.38
CA LEU A 99 -0.32 -4.03 -6.79
C LEU A 99 -0.47 -2.86 -7.76
N LEU A 100 0.24 -1.75 -7.56
CA LEU A 100 0.20 -0.60 -8.45
C LEU A 100 0.75 -0.95 -9.83
N ASP A 101 1.85 -1.69 -9.88
CA ASP A 101 2.47 -2.14 -11.14
C ASP A 101 1.57 -3.13 -11.87
N LYS A 102 0.91 -4.06 -11.16
CA LYS A 102 -0.12 -4.92 -11.74
C LYS A 102 -1.27 -4.12 -12.35
N LYS A 103 -1.80 -3.12 -11.65
CA LYS A 103 -2.87 -2.27 -12.18
C LYS A 103 -2.44 -1.50 -13.42
N LYS A 104 -1.24 -0.92 -13.44
CA LYS A 104 -0.68 -0.26 -14.63
C LYS A 104 -0.52 -1.22 -15.80
N LEU A 105 -0.05 -2.44 -15.55
CA LEU A 105 0.04 -3.50 -16.55
C LEU A 105 -1.35 -3.90 -17.08
N GLU A 106 -2.37 -3.99 -16.23
CA GLU A 106 -3.75 -4.25 -16.64
C GLU A 106 -4.32 -3.10 -17.47
N GLU A 107 -4.13 -1.84 -17.06
CA GLU A 107 -4.54 -0.65 -17.83
C GLU A 107 -3.83 -0.55 -19.19
N MET A 108 -2.57 -0.99 -19.29
CA MET A 108 -1.84 -1.07 -20.56
C MET A 108 -2.29 -2.25 -21.44
N ASN A 109 -2.84 -3.31 -20.83
CA ASN A 109 -3.31 -4.51 -21.52
C ASN A 109 -4.82 -4.48 -21.80
N GLU A 110 -5.59 -3.53 -21.25
CA GLU A 110 -6.93 -3.26 -21.74
C GLU A 110 -6.82 -2.92 -23.24
N PRO A 111 -7.41 -3.74 -24.13
CA PRO A 111 -7.39 -3.42 -25.54
C PRO A 111 -8.08 -2.08 -25.69
N SER A 112 -7.30 -1.09 -26.11
CA SER A 112 -7.76 0.25 -26.43
C SER A 112 -8.97 0.19 -27.37
N ALA A 113 -10.19 0.09 -26.82
CA ALA A 113 -11.43 0.13 -27.59
C ALA A 113 -11.57 1.47 -28.37
N LYS A 114 -10.73 2.45 -28.04
CA LYS A 114 -10.58 3.72 -28.75
C LYS A 114 -9.76 3.62 -30.06
N SER A 115 -8.89 2.62 -30.21
CA SER A 115 -8.06 2.41 -31.40
C SER A 115 -8.89 1.96 -32.62
N ASP A 116 -9.81 1.01 -32.42
CA ASP A 116 -10.55 0.42 -33.55
C ASP A 116 -11.60 1.36 -34.15
N ILE A 117 -12.24 2.19 -33.32
CA ILE A 117 -13.21 3.19 -33.78
C ILE A 117 -12.50 4.31 -34.57
N GLN A 118 -11.34 4.78 -34.11
CA GLN A 118 -10.55 5.78 -34.85
C GLN A 118 -9.99 5.24 -36.18
N ARG A 119 -9.66 3.94 -36.24
CA ARG A 119 -9.16 3.29 -37.46
C ARG A 119 -10.27 2.98 -38.47
N ALA A 120 -11.51 2.79 -38.02
CA ALA A 120 -12.67 2.52 -38.88
C ALA A 120 -13.36 3.79 -39.42
N LEU A 121 -13.15 4.96 -38.80
CA LEU A 121 -13.77 6.23 -39.19
C LEU A 121 -13.47 6.67 -40.65
N PRO A 122 -12.22 6.55 -41.18
CA PRO A 122 -11.93 6.93 -42.56
C PRO A 122 -12.63 6.03 -43.58
N TRP A 123 -12.78 4.73 -43.27
CA TRP A 123 -13.48 3.77 -44.11
C TRP A 123 -14.98 4.05 -44.14
N LEU A 124 -15.56 4.43 -43.00
CA LEU A 124 -16.97 4.80 -42.90
C LEU A 124 -17.28 6.05 -43.74
N ILE A 125 -16.41 7.07 -43.68
CA ILE A 125 -16.53 8.28 -44.49
C ILE A 125 -16.41 7.96 -45.98
N ALA A 126 -15.47 7.10 -46.37
CA ALA A 126 -15.28 6.69 -47.77
C ALA A 126 -16.51 5.97 -48.34
N VAL A 127 -17.15 5.07 -47.56
CA VAL A 127 -18.36 4.35 -48.01
C VAL A 127 -19.55 5.30 -48.17
N VAL A 128 -19.74 6.25 -47.24
CA VAL A 128 -20.83 7.24 -47.32
C VAL A 128 -20.64 8.16 -48.53
N ALA A 129 -19.42 8.64 -48.78
CA ALA A 129 -19.12 9.47 -49.95
C ALA A 129 -19.38 8.73 -51.27
N LEU A 130 -19.04 7.44 -51.35
CA LEU A 130 -19.25 6.61 -52.53
C LEU A 130 -20.73 6.35 -52.81
N LEU A 131 -21.54 6.16 -51.76
CA LEU A 131 -22.99 5.99 -51.87
C LEU A 131 -23.69 7.28 -52.36
N ILE A 132 -23.25 8.46 -51.89
CA ILE A 132 -23.78 9.75 -52.35
C ILE A 132 -23.42 9.98 -53.82
N PHE A 133 -22.18 9.69 -54.22
CA PHE A 133 -21.74 9.83 -55.61
C PHE A 133 -22.47 8.85 -56.55
N ALA A 134 -22.67 7.60 -56.14
CA ALA A 134 -23.41 6.61 -56.91
C ALA A 134 -24.90 6.95 -57.03
N GLY A 135 -25.49 7.60 -56.02
CA GLY A 135 -26.87 8.09 -56.06
C GLY A 135 -27.09 9.27 -57.02
N LEU A 136 -26.10 10.16 -57.15
CA LEU A 136 -26.15 11.32 -58.04
C LEU A 136 -25.97 10.96 -59.54
N PHE A 137 -25.27 9.88 -59.86
CA PHE A 137 -25.08 9.41 -61.24
C PHE A 137 -26.23 8.56 -61.80
N LYS A 138 -27.25 8.26 -60.98
CA LYS A 138 -28.41 7.43 -61.36
C LYS A 138 -29.70 8.24 -61.57
N SER A 139 -29.60 9.58 -61.64
CA SER A 139 -30.69 10.49 -62.01
C SER A 139 -30.49 11.10 -63.39
#